data_AF-A0A0W0VBJ9-F1
#
_entry.id   AF-A0A0W0VBJ9-F1
#
_cell.length_a   1.000
_cell.length_b   1.000
_cell.length_c   1.000
_cell.angle_alpha   90.00
_cell.angle_beta   90.00
_cell.angle_gamma   90.00
#
_symmetry.space_group_name_H-M   'P 1'
#
loop_
_entity.id
_entity.type
_entity.pdbx_description
1 polymer ?
#
loop_
_entity_poly.entity_id
_entity_poly.type
_entity_poly.pdbx_seq_one_letter_code
_entity_poly.pdbx_strand_id
1 'polypeptide(L)'
;MSRLTRAEFVQICSEAILETRKKVVIRNQLSGYKKYHKEIKENHYFEKNVRKPILKAKDEDYMFRHDLVEHTGLGNCHELADHLIVEIGQRIDARSALAKLRIVASESHDHVYLEIKIQLENEIDYSYWEVDAWDPRIIDISPRPDGSIKNKESLAYGYKVKEVSSLYSDEIDYGQKITFFQAIPKPREGTPKCATPERDIFKKNRKLYKDYTIEEATEEKKFDPHGEIHYLQRASTWQRSAADTLKMMEEDPNDNNFKMITQ
;
A
#
# COMPACT_ATOMS: atom_id res chain seq x y z
N MET A 1 16.64 10.89 -16.13
CA MET A 1 15.79 9.96 -15.35
C MET A 1 14.75 9.40 -16.28
N SER A 2 14.52 8.09 -16.21
CA SER A 2 13.47 7.39 -16.98
C SER A 2 12.10 7.73 -16.43
N ARG A 3 11.06 7.68 -17.26
CA ARG A 3 9.66 7.73 -16.81
C ARG A 3 9.05 6.35 -17.00
N LEU A 4 8.30 5.90 -16.01
CA LEU A 4 7.54 4.66 -16.12
C LEU A 4 6.28 4.91 -16.92
N THR A 5 5.87 3.96 -17.74
CA THR A 5 4.48 3.93 -18.19
C THR A 5 3.55 3.68 -16.99
N ARG A 6 2.29 4.08 -17.14
CA ARG A 6 1.27 3.80 -16.12
C ARG A 6 1.08 2.31 -15.86
N ALA A 7 1.17 1.47 -16.90
CA ALA A 7 1.09 0.02 -16.78
C ALA A 7 2.26 -0.53 -15.96
N GLU A 8 3.49 -0.09 -16.22
CA GLU A 8 4.65 -0.50 -15.43
C GLU A 8 4.55 -0.06 -13.96
N PHE A 9 4.03 1.15 -13.71
CA PHE A 9 3.83 1.62 -12.34
C PHE A 9 2.79 0.79 -11.58
N VAL A 10 1.65 0.48 -12.23
CA VAL A 10 0.61 -0.39 -11.63
C VAL A 10 1.17 -1.79 -11.39
N GLN A 11 1.92 -2.35 -12.35
CA GLN A 11 2.60 -3.64 -12.20
C GLN A 11 3.53 -3.67 -10.97
N ILE A 12 4.38 -2.65 -10.82
CA ILE A 12 5.30 -2.53 -9.67
C ILE A 12 4.51 -2.52 -8.35
N CYS A 13 3.45 -1.73 -8.28
CA CYS A 13 2.61 -1.66 -7.08
C CYS A 13 1.92 -3.00 -6.79
N SER A 14 1.39 -3.66 -7.82
CA SER A 14 0.73 -4.96 -7.69
C SER A 14 1.68 -6.04 -7.18
N GLU A 15 2.85 -6.16 -7.78
CA GLU A 15 3.89 -7.11 -7.34
C GLU A 15 4.32 -6.85 -5.90
N ALA A 16 4.56 -5.59 -5.54
CA ALA A 16 4.98 -5.21 -4.18
C ALA A 16 3.90 -5.52 -3.13
N ILE A 17 2.62 -5.29 -3.45
CA ILE A 17 1.49 -5.66 -2.57
C ILE A 17 1.43 -7.17 -2.38
N LEU A 18 1.50 -7.95 -3.47
CA LEU A 18 1.46 -9.41 -3.42
C LEU A 18 2.60 -9.99 -2.61
N GLU A 19 3.82 -9.49 -2.82
CA GLU A 19 4.99 -9.92 -2.06
C GLU A 19 4.87 -9.57 -0.59
N THR A 20 4.45 -8.34 -0.26
CA THR A 20 4.20 -7.92 1.11
C THR A 20 3.18 -8.85 1.78
N ARG A 21 2.09 -9.19 1.08
CA ARG A 21 1.03 -10.06 1.59
C ARG A 21 1.42 -11.52 1.73
N LYS A 22 2.42 -11.97 0.96
CA LYS A 22 3.02 -13.29 1.10
C LYS A 22 3.98 -13.37 2.29
N LYS A 23 4.74 -12.30 2.55
CA LYS A 23 5.79 -12.24 3.58
C LYS A 23 5.25 -11.86 4.97
N VAL A 24 4.24 -11.00 5.02
CA VAL A 24 3.77 -10.36 6.26
C VAL A 24 2.31 -10.73 6.55
N VAL A 25 2.08 -11.37 7.69
CA VAL A 25 0.73 -11.68 8.17
C VAL A 25 0.19 -10.51 8.98
N ILE A 26 -1.03 -10.09 8.65
CA ILE A 26 -1.72 -8.97 9.31
C ILE A 26 -2.35 -9.43 10.62
N ARG A 27 -1.72 -9.10 11.74
CA ARG A 27 -2.13 -9.66 13.05
C ARG A 27 -3.45 -9.13 13.59
N ASN A 28 -3.89 -7.96 13.14
CA ASN A 28 -5.13 -7.33 13.58
C ASN A 28 -6.31 -7.64 12.66
N GLN A 29 -6.14 -8.52 11.67
CA GLN A 29 -7.23 -9.14 10.92
C GLN A 29 -7.51 -10.55 11.46
N LEU A 30 -8.72 -11.07 11.24
CA LEU A 30 -9.21 -12.31 11.84
C LEU A 30 -8.29 -13.50 11.60
N SER A 31 -7.90 -13.73 10.34
CA SER A 31 -7.01 -14.82 9.93
C SER A 31 -5.65 -14.76 10.62
N GLY A 32 -5.00 -13.60 10.61
CA GLY A 32 -3.71 -13.40 11.26
C GLY A 32 -3.78 -13.51 12.78
N TYR A 33 -4.85 -12.97 13.39
CA TYR A 33 -5.12 -13.14 14.80
C TYR A 33 -5.31 -14.60 15.17
N LYS A 34 -6.06 -15.39 14.40
CA LYS A 34 -6.25 -16.83 14.63
C LYS A 34 -4.92 -17.58 14.50
N LYS A 35 -4.14 -17.27 13.46
CA LYS A 35 -2.86 -17.92 13.16
C LYS A 35 -1.84 -17.76 14.28
N TYR A 36 -1.71 -16.54 14.81
CA TYR A 36 -0.73 -16.19 15.85
C TYR A 36 -1.38 -15.83 17.19
N HIS A 37 -2.54 -16.41 17.49
CA HIS A 37 -3.37 -16.04 18.64
C HIS A 37 -2.60 -16.12 19.97
N LYS A 38 -1.82 -17.18 20.18
CA LYS A 38 -1.01 -17.33 21.40
C LYS A 38 0.05 -16.23 21.53
N GLU A 39 0.78 -15.95 20.45
CA GLU A 39 1.81 -14.91 20.43
C GLU A 39 1.23 -13.51 20.68
N ILE A 40 0.03 -13.27 20.16
CA ILE A 40 -0.68 -12.00 20.31
C ILE A 40 -1.23 -11.83 21.74
N LYS A 41 -1.90 -12.87 22.28
CA LYS A 41 -2.68 -12.77 23.52
C LYS A 41 -1.84 -13.02 24.78
N GLU A 42 -0.97 -14.02 24.76
CA GLU A 42 -0.23 -14.47 25.95
C GLU A 42 1.21 -13.92 25.97
N ASN A 43 1.89 -13.90 24.82
CA ASN A 43 3.31 -13.56 24.78
C ASN A 43 3.57 -12.07 24.49
N HIS A 44 2.54 -11.30 24.09
CA HIS A 44 2.66 -9.92 23.63
C HIS A 44 3.78 -9.71 22.60
N TYR A 45 3.96 -10.70 21.71
CA TYR A 45 5.10 -10.81 20.82
C TYR A 45 5.30 -9.54 19.98
N PHE A 46 4.22 -9.07 19.35
CA PHE A 46 4.27 -7.95 18.41
C PHE A 46 4.75 -6.66 19.07
N GLU A 47 4.21 -6.32 20.23
CA GLU A 47 4.60 -5.11 20.97
C GLU A 47 6.07 -5.17 21.41
N LYS A 48 6.52 -6.34 21.88
CA LYS A 48 7.87 -6.53 22.39
C LYS A 48 8.94 -6.54 21.28
N ASN A 49 8.64 -7.24 20.18
CA ASN A 49 9.64 -7.65 19.20
C ASN A 49 9.52 -6.93 17.84
N VAL A 50 8.39 -6.28 17.57
CA VAL A 50 8.16 -5.54 16.31
C VAL A 50 7.96 -4.06 16.59
N ARG A 51 6.89 -3.70 17.31
CA ARG A 51 6.50 -2.29 17.48
C ARG A 51 7.52 -1.49 18.29
N LYS A 52 7.99 -2.02 19.42
CA LYS A 52 8.97 -1.31 20.27
C LYS A 52 10.31 -1.06 19.56
N PRO A 53 10.91 -2.02 18.83
CA PRO A 53 12.09 -1.73 18.01
C PRO A 53 11.82 -0.68 16.92
N ILE A 54 10.70 -0.76 16.19
CA ILE A 54 10.35 0.22 15.14
C ILE A 54 10.21 1.64 15.71
N LEU A 55 9.57 1.79 16.88
CA LEU A 55 9.42 3.09 17.56
C LEU A 55 10.74 3.66 18.10
N LYS A 56 11.78 2.84 18.20
CA LYS A 56 13.12 3.27 18.61
C LYS A 56 14.05 3.53 17.42
N ALA A 57 13.69 3.05 16.24
CA ALA A 57 14.41 3.33 15.02
C ALA A 57 14.23 4.81 14.64
N LYS A 58 15.24 5.40 14.02
CA LYS A 58 15.16 6.78 13.52
C LYS A 58 14.24 6.84 12.32
N ASP A 59 13.66 8.01 12.04
CA ASP A 59 12.66 8.16 10.96
C ASP A 59 13.21 7.68 9.61
N GLU A 60 14.49 7.87 9.34
CA GLU A 60 15.19 7.45 8.12
C GLU A 60 15.57 5.96 8.03
N ASP A 61 15.36 5.15 9.09
CA ASP A 61 15.77 3.74 9.15
C ASP A 61 14.83 2.80 8.36
N TYR A 62 14.52 3.12 7.10
CA TYR A 62 13.58 2.37 6.25
C TYR A 62 14.00 0.90 6.06
N MET A 63 15.26 0.63 5.73
CA MET A 63 15.77 -0.74 5.55
C MET A 63 15.69 -1.57 6.84
N PHE A 64 15.95 -0.94 8.00
CA PHE A 64 15.80 -1.64 9.29
C PHE A 64 14.34 -2.03 9.55
N ARG A 65 13.38 -1.11 9.32
CA ARG A 65 11.96 -1.40 9.52
C ARG A 65 11.49 -2.50 8.56
N HIS A 66 11.85 -2.39 7.29
CA HIS A 66 11.57 -3.40 6.27
C HIS A 66 12.09 -4.78 6.69
N ASP A 67 13.40 -4.91 6.96
CA ASP A 67 14.01 -6.22 7.23
C ASP A 67 13.52 -6.82 8.57
N LEU A 68 13.18 -5.97 9.55
CA LEU A 68 12.57 -6.43 10.80
C LEU A 68 11.15 -6.98 10.57
N VAL A 69 10.34 -6.26 9.80
CA VAL A 69 8.97 -6.71 9.46
C VAL A 69 9.04 -8.00 8.64
N GLU A 70 9.94 -8.09 7.66
CA GLU A 70 10.15 -9.31 6.87
C GLU A 70 10.65 -10.48 7.73
N HIS A 71 11.60 -10.25 8.63
CA HIS A 71 12.10 -11.29 9.54
C HIS A 71 11.01 -11.85 10.45
N THR A 72 10.20 -10.96 11.02
CA THR A 72 9.14 -11.34 11.97
C THR A 72 7.89 -11.85 11.28
N GLY A 73 7.64 -11.48 10.02
CA GLY A 73 6.49 -11.90 9.24
C GLY A 73 5.14 -11.47 9.82
N LEU A 74 5.13 -10.40 10.65
CA LEU A 74 3.95 -9.91 11.36
C LEU A 74 3.88 -8.39 11.32
N GLY A 75 2.71 -7.85 10.97
CA GLY A 75 2.49 -6.40 10.85
C GLY A 75 1.05 -5.98 11.14
N ASN A 76 0.85 -4.68 11.38
CA ASN A 76 -0.42 -3.99 11.16
C ASN A 76 -0.26 -3.04 9.94
N CYS A 77 -1.25 -2.18 9.66
CA CYS A 77 -1.22 -1.22 8.55
C CYS A 77 0.08 -0.40 8.47
N HIS A 78 0.56 0.14 9.60
CA HIS A 78 1.84 0.87 9.66
C HIS A 78 3.03 0.03 9.20
N GLU A 79 3.22 -1.17 9.76
CA GLU A 79 4.35 -2.03 9.42
C GLU A 79 4.28 -2.54 7.97
N LEU A 80 3.06 -2.73 7.46
CA LEU A 80 2.86 -3.02 6.04
C LEU A 80 3.24 -1.83 5.16
N ALA A 81 2.93 -0.60 5.55
CA ALA A 81 3.36 0.60 4.82
C ALA A 81 4.89 0.78 4.86
N ASP A 82 5.53 0.55 6.01
CA ASP A 82 7.00 0.56 6.16
C ASP A 82 7.69 -0.50 5.29
N HIS A 83 7.08 -1.67 5.14
CA HIS A 83 7.59 -2.71 4.25
C HIS A 83 7.36 -2.33 2.78
N LEU A 84 6.14 -1.89 2.45
CA LEU A 84 5.73 -1.60 1.08
C LEU A 84 6.48 -0.42 0.46
N ILE A 85 6.86 0.59 1.26
CA ILE A 85 7.59 1.77 0.74
C ILE A 85 8.97 1.39 0.21
N VAL A 86 9.66 0.45 0.87
CA VAL A 86 10.95 -0.06 0.43
C VAL A 86 10.77 -0.93 -0.82
N GLU A 87 9.81 -1.86 -0.82
CA GLU A 87 9.56 -2.76 -1.94
C GLU A 87 9.19 -2.00 -3.24
N ILE A 88 8.33 -0.99 -3.15
CA ILE A 88 7.97 -0.15 -4.31
C ILE A 88 9.14 0.74 -4.71
N GLY A 89 9.76 1.42 -3.73
CA GLY A 89 10.86 2.35 -4.01
C GLY A 89 12.01 1.67 -4.73
N GLN A 90 12.42 0.48 -4.28
CA GLN A 90 13.50 -0.30 -4.90
C GLN A 90 13.19 -0.65 -6.36
N ARG A 91 11.94 -1.02 -6.67
CA ARG A 91 11.51 -1.35 -8.03
C ARG A 91 11.45 -0.13 -8.95
N ILE A 92 11.08 1.03 -8.42
CA ILE A 92 11.10 2.31 -9.15
C ILE A 92 12.55 2.73 -9.43
N ASP A 93 13.41 2.70 -8.42
CA ASP A 93 14.83 3.06 -8.53
C ASP A 93 15.58 2.14 -9.50
N ALA A 94 15.30 0.83 -9.47
CA ALA A 94 15.86 -0.15 -10.41
C ALA A 94 15.53 0.13 -11.88
N ARG A 95 14.47 0.91 -12.15
CA ARG A 95 14.08 1.38 -13.50
C ARG A 95 14.64 2.78 -13.82
N SER A 96 15.50 3.31 -12.95
CA SER A 96 16.05 4.68 -13.02
C SER A 96 14.95 5.76 -13.09
N ALA A 97 13.80 5.47 -12.49
CA ALA A 97 12.69 6.40 -12.33
C ALA A 97 12.71 7.02 -10.92
N LEU A 98 12.01 8.13 -10.75
CA LEU A 98 11.96 8.86 -9.49
C LEU A 98 10.52 9.07 -9.05
N ALA A 99 10.21 8.73 -7.81
CA ALA A 99 8.92 8.99 -7.19
C ALA A 99 9.11 9.59 -5.80
N LYS A 100 8.20 10.48 -5.38
CA LYS A 100 8.07 10.89 -3.98
C LYS A 100 7.12 9.91 -3.29
N LEU A 101 7.64 9.19 -2.32
CA LEU A 101 6.95 8.20 -1.51
C LEU A 101 6.62 8.79 -0.15
N ARG A 102 5.37 8.66 0.29
CA ARG A 102 4.92 9.14 1.59
C ARG A 102 4.15 8.05 2.33
N ILE A 103 4.47 7.87 3.60
CA ILE A 103 3.58 7.15 4.53
C ILE A 103 2.62 8.19 5.11
N VAL A 104 1.33 7.96 4.97
CA VAL A 104 0.29 8.89 5.39
C VAL A 104 -0.72 8.21 6.32
N ALA A 105 -1.18 8.95 7.32
CA ALA A 105 -2.23 8.50 8.24
C ALA A 105 -3.54 9.22 7.94
N SER A 106 -4.64 8.48 7.85
CA SER A 106 -5.96 9.08 7.68
C SER A 106 -6.35 9.92 8.89
N GLU A 107 -6.90 11.12 8.66
CA GLU A 107 -7.47 11.94 9.74
C GLU A 107 -8.85 11.43 10.18
N SER A 108 -9.49 10.58 9.37
CA SER A 108 -10.87 10.11 9.59
C SER A 108 -10.95 8.69 10.13
N HIS A 109 -9.91 7.88 9.89
CA HIS A 109 -9.87 6.47 10.24
C HIS A 109 -8.51 6.11 10.86
N ASP A 110 -8.50 5.14 11.77
CA ASP A 110 -7.26 4.57 12.32
C ASP A 110 -6.60 3.66 11.27
N HIS A 111 -6.01 4.28 10.23
CA HIS A 111 -5.38 3.58 9.13
C HIS A 111 -4.20 4.37 8.53
N VAL A 112 -3.21 3.63 8.05
CA VAL A 112 -1.98 4.15 7.43
C VAL A 112 -1.69 3.40 6.14
N TYR A 113 -1.32 4.15 5.11
CA TYR A 113 -1.07 3.65 3.75
C TYR A 113 -0.01 4.49 3.03
N LEU A 114 0.31 4.14 1.78
CA LEU A 114 1.25 4.91 0.96
C LEU A 114 0.55 5.88 0.02
N GLU A 115 1.05 7.11 0.01
CA GLU A 115 0.75 8.09 -1.04
C GLU A 115 1.99 8.27 -1.92
N ILE A 116 1.85 7.99 -3.22
CA ILE A 116 2.95 8.06 -4.18
C ILE A 116 2.68 9.15 -5.19
N LYS A 117 3.64 10.06 -5.34
CA LYS A 117 3.66 11.08 -6.39
C LYS A 117 4.74 10.73 -7.41
N ILE A 118 4.36 10.53 -8.66
CA ILE A 118 5.25 10.11 -9.75
C ILE A 118 4.86 10.77 -11.07
N GLN A 119 5.85 11.15 -11.87
CA GLN A 119 5.61 11.61 -13.25
C GLN A 119 5.72 10.43 -14.20
N LEU A 120 4.59 10.00 -14.75
CA LEU A 120 4.52 8.87 -15.67
C LEU A 120 4.71 9.33 -17.12
N GLU A 121 5.05 8.39 -18.00
CA GLU A 121 5.16 8.63 -19.43
C GLU A 121 3.79 9.07 -20.00
N ASN A 122 3.82 10.00 -20.96
CA ASN A 122 2.64 10.54 -21.65
C ASN A 122 1.64 11.31 -20.76
N GLU A 123 2.02 11.60 -19.52
CA GLU A 123 1.26 12.45 -18.61
C GLU A 123 1.84 13.87 -18.54
N ILE A 124 0.95 14.86 -18.54
CA ILE A 124 1.34 16.28 -18.54
C ILE A 124 1.90 16.73 -17.18
N ASP A 125 1.42 16.13 -16.09
CA ASP A 125 1.76 16.46 -14.71
C ASP A 125 2.03 15.20 -13.89
N TYR A 126 2.45 15.39 -12.63
CA TYR A 126 2.59 14.30 -11.68
C TYR A 126 1.23 13.68 -11.35
N SER A 127 1.16 12.35 -11.38
CA SER A 127 0.04 11.61 -10.82
C SER A 127 0.27 11.29 -9.35
N TYR A 128 -0.84 11.23 -8.60
CA TYR A 128 -0.88 10.92 -7.18
C TYR A 128 -1.67 9.63 -6.97
N TRP A 129 -1.14 8.74 -6.15
CA TRP A 129 -1.67 7.39 -5.99
C TRP A 129 -1.78 7.00 -4.52
N GLU A 130 -2.92 6.42 -4.14
CA GLU A 130 -3.08 5.67 -2.90
C GLU A 130 -2.75 4.21 -3.17
N VAL A 131 -1.79 3.67 -2.43
CA VAL A 131 -1.33 2.28 -2.53
C VAL A 131 -1.33 1.66 -1.14
N ASP A 132 -2.02 0.53 -0.99
CA ASP A 132 -2.23 -0.13 0.30
C ASP A 132 -2.11 -1.65 0.15
N ALA A 133 -1.38 -2.28 1.08
CA ALA A 133 -1.29 -3.73 1.19
C ALA A 133 -2.20 -4.30 2.29
N TRP A 134 -2.55 -3.52 3.31
CA TRP A 134 -3.37 -3.99 4.44
C TRP A 134 -4.82 -4.24 4.01
N ASP A 135 -5.39 -3.30 3.25
CA ASP A 135 -6.62 -3.46 2.47
C ASP A 135 -6.26 -3.21 1.00
N PRO A 136 -5.94 -4.29 0.25
CA PRO A 136 -5.23 -4.22 -1.03
C PRO A 136 -5.92 -3.30 -2.04
N ARG A 137 -5.22 -2.25 -2.48
CA ARG A 137 -5.71 -1.36 -3.54
C ARG A 137 -4.60 -0.53 -4.18
N ILE A 138 -4.89 -0.08 -5.40
CA ILE A 138 -4.11 0.93 -6.12
C ILE A 138 -5.12 1.91 -6.72
N ILE A 139 -5.15 3.16 -6.25
CA ILE A 139 -6.14 4.16 -6.68
C ILE A 139 -5.43 5.44 -7.15
N ASP A 140 -5.75 5.90 -8.36
CA ASP A 140 -5.32 7.22 -8.83
C ASP A 140 -6.15 8.30 -8.14
N ILE A 141 -5.49 9.11 -7.32
CA ILE A 141 -6.06 10.21 -6.55
C ILE A 141 -5.56 11.57 -7.02
N SER A 142 -5.14 11.66 -8.29
CA SER A 142 -4.61 12.89 -8.87
C SER A 142 -5.63 14.05 -8.76
N PRO A 143 -5.19 15.26 -8.37
CA PRO A 143 -6.04 16.44 -8.38
C PRO A 143 -6.50 16.76 -9.80
N ARG A 144 -7.79 16.97 -9.98
CA ARG A 144 -8.38 17.43 -11.24
C ARG A 144 -8.09 18.92 -11.45
N PRO A 145 -8.23 19.46 -12.68
CA PRO A 145 -8.05 20.88 -12.95
C PRO A 145 -8.96 21.81 -12.14
N ASP A 146 -10.14 21.32 -11.73
CA ASP A 146 -11.09 22.04 -10.87
C ASP A 146 -10.74 21.98 -9.37
N GLY A 147 -9.64 21.33 -9.00
CA GLY A 147 -9.18 21.14 -7.63
C GLY A 147 -9.87 19.99 -6.87
N SER A 148 -10.84 19.30 -7.48
CA SER A 148 -11.42 18.10 -6.91
C SER A 148 -10.48 16.90 -7.03
N ILE A 149 -10.74 15.84 -6.27
CA ILE A 149 -9.88 14.66 -6.23
C ILE A 149 -10.48 13.55 -7.07
N LYS A 150 -9.66 12.95 -7.93
CA LYS A 150 -10.06 11.79 -8.73
C LYS A 150 -10.38 10.59 -7.81
N ASN A 151 -11.40 9.82 -8.17
CA ASN A 151 -11.84 8.63 -7.44
C ASN A 151 -12.11 8.85 -5.94
N LYS A 152 -12.42 10.09 -5.52
CA LYS A 152 -12.63 10.46 -4.11
C LYS A 152 -13.67 9.58 -3.42
N GLU A 153 -14.70 9.19 -4.15
CA GLU A 153 -15.78 8.30 -3.72
C GLU A 153 -15.32 6.88 -3.38
N SER A 154 -14.15 6.47 -3.88
CA SER A 154 -13.57 5.14 -3.64
C SER A 154 -12.59 5.13 -2.46
N LEU A 155 -12.32 6.27 -1.83
CA LEU A 155 -11.37 6.40 -0.72
C LEU A 155 -12.03 5.98 0.60
N ALA A 156 -11.90 4.71 0.94
CA ALA A 156 -12.46 4.14 2.17
C ALA A 156 -12.00 4.87 3.45
N TYR A 157 -10.81 5.48 3.41
CA TYR A 157 -10.23 6.17 4.55
C TYR A 157 -10.30 7.69 4.46
N GLY A 158 -10.99 8.22 3.45
CA GLY A 158 -11.06 9.65 3.18
C GLY A 158 -9.77 10.20 2.58
N TYR A 159 -9.83 11.47 2.16
CA TYR A 159 -8.72 12.14 1.46
C TYR A 159 -7.81 12.96 2.39
N LYS A 160 -8.32 13.37 3.55
CA LYS A 160 -7.52 14.17 4.49
C LYS A 160 -6.55 13.27 5.23
N VAL A 161 -5.27 13.58 5.08
CA VAL A 161 -4.19 12.80 5.64
C VAL A 161 -3.18 13.65 6.37
N LYS A 162 -2.54 13.04 7.37
CA LYS A 162 -1.35 13.56 8.03
C LYS A 162 -0.13 12.80 7.53
N GLU A 163 0.88 13.54 7.06
CA GLU A 163 2.16 12.95 6.69
C GLU A 163 2.85 12.35 7.92
N VAL A 164 3.27 11.09 7.80
CA VAL A 164 4.07 10.38 8.81
C VAL A 164 5.54 10.40 8.41
N SER A 165 5.84 10.11 7.14
CA SER A 165 7.19 10.20 6.58
C SER A 165 7.16 10.44 5.07
N SER A 166 8.26 10.96 4.50
CA SER A 166 8.28 11.48 3.13
C SER A 166 9.69 11.48 2.55
N LEU A 167 9.91 10.72 1.49
CA LEU A 167 11.20 10.61 0.82
C LEU A 167 11.04 10.43 -0.69
N TYR A 168 12.11 10.58 -1.43
CA TYR A 168 12.24 10.14 -2.81
C TYR A 168 12.75 8.70 -2.87
N SER A 169 12.40 7.99 -3.93
CA SER A 169 12.79 6.59 -4.12
C SER A 169 14.30 6.37 -4.15
N ASP A 170 15.11 7.36 -4.53
CA ASP A 170 16.58 7.27 -4.57
C ASP A 170 17.24 7.62 -3.21
N GLU A 171 16.47 7.98 -2.18
CA GLU A 171 16.98 8.33 -0.85
C GLU A 171 17.17 7.11 0.07
N ILE A 172 16.72 5.91 -0.31
CA ILE A 172 16.93 4.68 0.46
C ILE A 172 18.21 3.98 -0.02
N ASP A 173 19.08 3.61 0.91
CA ASP A 173 20.20 2.70 0.61
C ASP A 173 19.71 1.24 0.48
N TYR A 174 19.23 0.88 -0.70
CA TYR A 174 18.77 -0.49 -0.99
C TYR A 174 19.88 -1.56 -0.95
N GLY A 175 21.15 -1.15 -0.91
CA GLY A 175 22.28 -2.06 -0.73
C GLY A 175 22.46 -2.52 0.72
N GLN A 176 21.87 -1.79 1.67
CA GLN A 176 21.93 -2.11 3.09
C GLN A 176 21.04 -3.33 3.40
N LYS A 177 21.61 -4.36 4.05
CA LYS A 177 20.85 -5.51 4.55
C LYS A 177 21.11 -5.72 6.04
N ILE A 178 20.06 -5.61 6.84
CA ILE A 178 20.10 -5.81 8.28
C ILE A 178 19.80 -7.28 8.60
N THR A 179 20.78 -8.00 9.14
CA THR A 179 20.67 -9.46 9.36
C THR A 179 20.75 -9.89 10.82
N PHE A 180 21.03 -8.97 11.75
CA PHE A 180 21.27 -9.30 13.16
C PHE A 180 19.98 -9.43 14.00
N PHE A 181 18.87 -9.82 13.38
CA PHE A 181 17.61 -10.12 14.09
C PHE A 181 17.57 -11.52 14.71
N GLN A 182 18.69 -12.26 14.71
CA GLN A 182 18.76 -13.63 15.24
C GLN A 182 18.35 -13.73 16.72
N ALA A 183 18.53 -12.64 17.50
CA ALA A 183 18.07 -12.56 18.88
C ALA A 183 16.55 -12.38 19.03
N ILE A 184 15.85 -12.00 17.94
CA ILE A 184 14.40 -11.89 17.89
C ILE A 184 13.86 -13.22 17.35
N PRO A 185 13.24 -14.07 18.19
CA PRO A 185 12.71 -15.35 17.74
C PRO A 185 11.56 -15.10 16.76
N LYS A 186 11.37 -15.90 15.72
CA LYS A 186 10.17 -15.81 14.87
C LYS A 186 8.89 -16.14 15.68
N PRO A 187 7.74 -15.53 15.36
CA PRO A 187 6.49 -15.83 16.05
C PRO A 187 6.09 -17.27 15.76
N ARG A 188 5.51 -17.95 16.76
CA ARG A 188 5.04 -19.32 16.61
C ARG A 188 3.54 -19.34 16.33
N GLU A 189 3.16 -20.07 15.30
CA GLU A 189 1.75 -20.35 15.04
C GLU A 189 1.17 -21.15 16.20
N GLY A 190 -0.09 -20.88 16.54
CA GLY A 190 -0.81 -21.67 17.52
C GLY A 190 -1.86 -20.91 18.32
N THR A 191 -2.73 -21.71 18.93
CA THR A 191 -3.81 -21.22 19.78
C THR A 191 -3.38 -21.17 21.25
N PRO A 192 -3.91 -20.21 22.02
CA PRO A 192 -3.68 -20.14 23.46
C PRO A 192 -4.44 -21.25 24.19
N LYS A 193 -4.04 -21.58 25.42
CA LYS A 193 -4.69 -22.64 26.22
C LYS A 193 -6.17 -22.34 26.49
N CYS A 194 -6.49 -21.06 26.69
CA CYS A 194 -7.85 -20.55 26.84
C CYS A 194 -8.21 -19.68 25.63
N ALA A 195 -8.45 -20.33 24.49
CA ALA A 195 -8.83 -19.66 23.26
C ALA A 195 -10.24 -19.08 23.36
N THR A 196 -10.38 -17.82 22.90
CA THR A 196 -11.70 -17.27 22.61
C THR A 196 -12.34 -18.11 21.49
N PRO A 197 -13.54 -18.67 21.69
CA PRO A 197 -14.25 -19.39 20.63
C PRO A 197 -14.41 -18.50 19.40
N GLU A 198 -14.28 -19.05 18.19
CA GLU A 198 -14.25 -18.26 16.95
C GLU A 198 -15.45 -17.29 16.83
N ARG A 199 -16.65 -17.79 17.15
CA ARG A 199 -17.90 -17.00 17.16
C ARG A 199 -17.86 -15.77 18.07
N ASP A 200 -17.02 -15.77 19.10
CA ASP A 200 -16.92 -14.71 20.10
C ASP A 200 -15.72 -13.78 19.85
N ILE A 201 -14.87 -14.05 18.85
CA ILE A 201 -13.60 -13.33 18.65
C ILE A 201 -13.85 -11.84 18.43
N PHE A 202 -14.73 -11.44 17.51
CA PHE A 202 -15.04 -10.03 17.25
C PHE A 202 -15.70 -9.35 18.45
N LYS A 203 -16.58 -10.08 19.17
CA LYS A 203 -17.26 -9.54 20.35
C LYS A 203 -16.27 -9.21 21.47
N LYS A 204 -15.22 -10.02 21.64
CA LYS A 204 -14.23 -9.85 22.71
C LYS A 204 -13.02 -9.01 22.29
N ASN A 205 -12.78 -8.81 20.99
CA ASN A 205 -11.64 -8.06 20.47
C ASN A 205 -12.10 -6.93 19.55
N ARG A 206 -12.46 -5.78 20.15
CA ARG A 206 -12.96 -4.60 19.40
C ARG A 206 -11.95 -3.98 18.43
N LYS A 207 -10.65 -4.28 18.59
CA LYS A 207 -9.56 -3.80 17.73
C LYS A 207 -9.24 -4.76 16.58
N LEU A 208 -10.04 -5.80 16.40
CA LEU A 208 -9.87 -6.79 15.35
C LEU A 208 -10.74 -6.43 14.15
N TYR A 209 -10.15 -6.48 12.97
CA TYR A 209 -10.79 -6.21 11.71
C TYR A 209 -11.19 -7.51 11.01
N LYS A 210 -12.16 -7.41 10.10
CA LYS A 210 -12.39 -8.48 9.13
C LYS A 210 -11.14 -8.65 8.26
N ASP A 211 -10.99 -9.83 7.69
CA ASP A 211 -9.94 -10.04 6.69
C ASP A 211 -10.28 -9.19 5.46
N TYR A 212 -9.28 -8.47 4.94
CA TYR A 212 -9.36 -7.78 3.65
C TYR A 212 -8.45 -8.52 2.69
N THR A 213 -9.03 -9.36 1.84
CA THR A 213 -8.27 -10.32 1.02
C THR A 213 -7.90 -9.78 -0.36
N ILE A 214 -6.94 -10.42 -1.03
CA ILE A 214 -6.58 -10.07 -2.41
C ILE A 214 -7.74 -10.41 -3.34
N GLU A 215 -8.41 -11.52 -3.06
CA GLU A 215 -9.58 -12.01 -3.80
C GLU A 215 -10.73 -11.01 -3.73
N GLU A 216 -11.11 -10.55 -2.54
CA GLU A 216 -12.15 -9.52 -2.37
C GLU A 216 -11.78 -8.21 -3.08
N ALA A 217 -10.53 -7.76 -2.94
CA ALA A 217 -10.06 -6.54 -3.61
C ALA A 217 -10.09 -6.65 -5.16
N THR A 218 -9.85 -7.85 -5.69
CA THR A 218 -9.92 -8.15 -7.11
C THR A 218 -11.37 -8.15 -7.59
N GLU A 219 -12.28 -8.79 -6.86
CA GLU A 219 -13.72 -8.78 -7.16
C GLU A 219 -14.30 -7.35 -7.13
N GLU A 220 -13.83 -6.52 -6.20
CA GLU A 220 -14.19 -5.10 -6.09
C GLU A 220 -13.46 -4.19 -7.09
N LYS A 221 -12.58 -4.75 -7.94
CA LYS A 221 -11.79 -4.03 -8.95
C LYS A 221 -10.94 -2.88 -8.37
N LYS A 222 -10.51 -3.04 -7.12
CA LYS A 222 -9.59 -2.13 -6.42
C LYS A 222 -8.13 -2.50 -6.64
N PHE A 223 -7.88 -3.75 -6.99
CA PHE A 223 -6.57 -4.35 -7.13
C PHE A 223 -6.59 -5.39 -8.25
N ASP A 224 -5.53 -5.45 -9.05
CA ASP A 224 -5.33 -6.53 -10.04
C ASP A 224 -4.03 -7.28 -9.73
N PRO A 225 -4.08 -8.60 -9.49
CA PRO A 225 -2.89 -9.39 -9.17
C PRO A 225 -1.95 -9.61 -10.37
N HIS A 226 -2.40 -9.39 -11.59
CA HIS A 226 -1.61 -9.45 -12.81
C HIS A 226 -1.09 -8.08 -13.25
N GLY A 227 -1.40 -7.02 -12.49
CA GLY A 227 -0.98 -5.65 -12.76
C GLY A 227 -1.69 -5.01 -13.96
N GLU A 228 -2.84 -5.55 -14.36
CA GLU A 228 -3.67 -4.93 -15.40
C GLU A 228 -4.33 -3.64 -14.90
N ILE A 229 -4.47 -2.65 -15.79
CA ILE A 229 -5.07 -1.36 -15.44
C ILE A 229 -6.59 -1.50 -15.33
N HIS A 230 -7.10 -1.30 -14.11
CA HIS A 230 -8.52 -1.14 -13.82
C HIS A 230 -8.99 0.32 -13.89
N TYR A 231 -10.31 0.50 -13.81
CA TYR A 231 -10.96 1.80 -13.94
C TYR A 231 -10.43 2.86 -12.97
N LEU A 232 -10.11 2.50 -11.72
CA LEU A 232 -9.52 3.40 -10.72
C LEU A 232 -8.09 3.83 -11.05
N GLN A 233 -7.41 3.13 -11.97
CA GLN A 233 -6.04 3.41 -12.36
C GLN A 233 -5.95 4.01 -13.77
N ARG A 234 -7.02 4.09 -14.55
CA ARG A 234 -6.98 4.64 -15.93
C ARG A 234 -6.67 6.12 -15.94
N ALA A 235 -5.78 6.57 -16.82
CA ALA A 235 -5.51 8.00 -17.02
C ALA A 235 -6.75 8.70 -17.57
N SER A 236 -7.16 9.81 -16.95
CA SER A 236 -8.17 10.71 -17.48
C SER A 236 -7.59 11.54 -18.63
N THR A 237 -8.45 12.03 -19.51
CA THR A 237 -8.06 12.83 -20.69
C THR A 237 -7.24 14.06 -20.31
N TRP A 238 -7.61 14.75 -19.23
CA TRP A 238 -6.88 15.90 -18.70
C TRP A 238 -5.50 15.56 -18.11
N GLN A 239 -5.18 14.29 -17.87
CA GLN A 239 -3.84 13.87 -17.43
C GLN A 239 -2.90 13.66 -18.62
N ARG A 240 -3.41 13.57 -19.85
CA ARG A 240 -2.65 13.17 -21.04
C ARG A 240 -2.26 14.33 -21.93
N SER A 241 -1.23 14.12 -22.74
CA SER A 241 -0.90 15.03 -23.82
C SER A 241 -2.02 15.07 -24.88
N ALA A 242 -2.10 16.16 -25.65
CA ALA A 242 -3.07 16.29 -26.74
C ALA A 242 -2.89 15.19 -27.81
N ALA A 243 -1.64 14.78 -28.08
CA ALA A 243 -1.32 13.73 -29.04
C ALA A 243 -1.81 12.35 -28.58
N ASP A 244 -1.66 12.03 -27.29
CA ASP A 244 -2.10 10.76 -26.72
C ASP A 244 -3.62 10.70 -26.52
N THR A 245 -4.26 11.86 -26.32
CA THR A 245 -5.72 11.96 -26.26
C THR A 245 -6.33 11.62 -27.60
N LEU A 246 -5.77 12.15 -28.70
CA LEU A 246 -6.22 11.84 -30.07
C LEU A 246 -6.09 10.34 -30.39
N LYS A 247 -4.96 9.72 -30.04
CA LYS A 247 -4.73 8.29 -30.27
C LYS A 247 -5.73 7.39 -29.52
N MET A 248 -6.08 7.75 -28.28
CA MET A 248 -7.10 7.03 -27.51
C MET A 248 -8.50 7.15 -28.13
N MET A 249 -8.85 8.32 -28.69
CA MET A 249 -10.14 8.54 -29.35
C MET A 249 -10.29 7.70 -30.63
N GLU A 250 -9.18 7.37 -31.29
CA GLU A 250 -9.16 6.45 -32.43
C GLU A 250 -9.28 4.98 -32.02
N GLU A 251 -8.82 4.62 -30.82
CA GLU A 251 -8.78 3.24 -30.31
C GLU A 251 -10.04 2.84 -29.50
N ASP A 252 -10.70 3.77 -28.80
CA ASP A 252 -11.96 3.52 -28.05
C ASP A 252 -12.93 4.73 -28.11
N PRO A 253 -13.74 4.85 -29.18
CA PRO A 253 -14.63 6.00 -29.38
C PRO A 253 -15.83 6.08 -28.41
N ASN A 254 -16.01 5.09 -27.52
CA ASN A 254 -17.18 4.98 -26.63
C ASN A 254 -16.91 5.36 -25.16
N ASP A 255 -15.73 5.89 -24.81
CA ASP A 255 -15.48 6.37 -23.45
C ASP A 255 -16.35 7.62 -23.13
N ASN A 256 -17.45 7.40 -22.41
CA ASN A 256 -18.50 8.36 -22.09
C ASN A 256 -18.05 9.57 -21.22
N ASN A 257 -16.77 9.66 -20.83
CA ASN A 257 -16.24 10.82 -20.08
C ASN A 257 -16.20 12.13 -20.88
N PHE A 258 -16.48 12.10 -22.19
CA PHE A 258 -16.36 13.28 -23.06
C PHE A 258 -17.62 14.15 -23.18
N LYS A 259 -18.78 13.75 -22.61
CA LYS A 259 -20.01 14.54 -22.74
C LYS A 259 -20.05 15.86 -21.96
N MET A 260 -19.01 16.24 -21.24
CA MET A 260 -18.98 17.46 -20.41
C MET A 260 -17.99 18.55 -20.83
N ILE A 261 -17.39 18.49 -22.04
CA ILE A 261 -16.42 19.54 -22.47
C ILE A 261 -16.93 20.38 -23.66
N THR A 262 -18.11 20.10 -24.22
CA THR A 262 -18.67 20.87 -25.34
C THR A 262 -20.06 21.45 -25.07
N GLN A 263 -20.34 21.91 -23.84
CA GLN A 263 -21.46 22.80 -23.54
C GLN A 263 -21.03 23.93 -22.61
#